data_AF-A0A8H6IFC6-F1
#
_entry.id   AF-A0A8H6IFC6-F1
#
_cell.length_a   1.000
_cell.length_b   1.000
_cell.length_c   1.000
_cell.angle_alpha   90.00
_cell.angle_beta   90.00
_cell.angle_gamma   90.00
#
_symmetry.space_group_name_H-M   'P 1'
#
loop_
_entity.id
_entity.type
_entity.pdbx_description
1 polymer ?
#
loop_
_entity_poly.entity_id
_entity_poly.type
_entity_poly.pdbx_seq_one_letter_code
_entity_poly.pdbx_strand_id
1 'polypeptide(L)'
;SAVYGHFQEPTIRVDLDGVVRYIFRCRRTPSVEVIRARHDESTSNLNRHVQRCTPPVDPAQVKAMYKYAHGVTYDPVVHRVKSVLWIVRRRRPFSILEDPELRDIFGDLNPDAIDISRSMVSRDVKEIHALSQVFIADMLKVCITSCVAYPGKLHVAADGWTSPNVISFIGVTVHY
;
A
#
# COMPACT_ATOMS: atom_id res chain seq x y z
N SER A 1 40.73 7.19 -18.37
CA SER A 1 40.01 6.70 -17.17
C SER A 1 38.71 7.47 -17.01
N ALA A 2 37.58 6.79 -16.81
CA ALA A 2 36.24 7.41 -16.71
C ALA A 2 36.08 8.33 -15.48
N VAL A 3 36.92 8.16 -14.46
CA VAL A 3 36.89 8.85 -13.17
C VAL A 3 37.01 10.38 -13.29
N TYR A 4 37.76 10.86 -14.29
CA TYR A 4 37.97 12.30 -14.48
C TYR A 4 36.69 13.06 -14.85
N GLY A 5 35.67 12.39 -15.40
CA GLY A 5 34.38 13.01 -15.72
C GLY A 5 33.61 13.52 -14.50
N HIS A 6 33.91 13.03 -13.30
CA HIS A 6 33.30 13.48 -12.04
C HIS A 6 33.87 14.82 -11.53
N PHE A 7 34.99 15.27 -12.09
CA PHE A 7 35.71 16.47 -11.67
C PHE A 7 35.66 17.56 -12.74
N GLN A 8 35.83 18.81 -12.31
CA GLN A 8 36.07 19.95 -13.21
C GLN A 8 37.47 19.85 -13.85
N GLU A 9 37.74 20.72 -14.82
CA GLU A 9 39.07 20.82 -15.42
C GLU A 9 40.13 21.12 -14.32
N PRO A 10 41.23 20.36 -14.26
CA PRO A 10 42.16 20.46 -13.15
C PRO A 10 42.99 21.75 -13.20
N THR A 11 43.26 22.32 -12.04
CA THR A 11 44.18 23.46 -11.91
C THR A 11 45.56 22.96 -11.51
N ILE A 12 46.61 23.54 -12.12
CA ILE A 12 48.01 23.22 -11.80
C ILE A 12 48.49 24.18 -10.71
N ARG A 13 49.07 23.63 -9.64
CA ARG A 13 49.82 24.42 -8.63
C ARG A 13 51.24 23.89 -8.51
N VAL A 14 52.19 24.81 -8.36
CA VAL A 14 53.59 24.51 -8.06
C VAL A 14 53.82 24.93 -6.62
N ASP A 15 54.19 23.97 -5.77
CA ASP A 15 54.53 24.27 -4.38
C ASP A 15 55.91 24.94 -4.28
N LEU A 16 56.20 25.57 -3.14
CA LEU A 16 57.48 26.24 -2.86
C LEU A 16 58.69 25.30 -3.01
N ASP A 17 58.47 23.99 -2.81
CA ASP A 17 59.48 22.94 -2.95
C ASP A 17 59.69 22.46 -4.41
N GLY A 18 59.07 23.13 -5.39
CA GLY A 18 59.17 22.80 -6.81
C GLY A 18 58.33 21.61 -7.27
N VAL A 19 57.51 21.03 -6.38
CA VAL A 19 56.62 19.91 -6.70
C VAL A 19 55.37 20.41 -7.42
N VAL A 20 55.11 19.86 -8.60
CA VAL A 20 53.89 20.16 -9.38
C VAL A 20 52.75 19.26 -8.91
N ARG A 21 51.62 19.87 -8.53
CA ARG A 21 50.38 19.19 -8.10
C ARG A 21 49.19 19.59 -8.99
N TYR A 22 48.36 18.62 -9.31
CA TYR A 22 47.08 18.78 -9.98
C TYR A 22 45.94 18.79 -8.95
N ILE A 23 45.08 19.80 -9.02
CA ILE A 23 43.93 19.95 -8.14
C ILE A 23 42.65 19.65 -8.93
N PHE A 24 41.93 18.61 -8.49
CA PHE A 24 40.66 18.19 -9.07
C PHE A 24 39.51 18.62 -8.15
N ARG A 25 38.60 19.47 -8.65
CA ARG A 25 37.40 19.90 -7.93
C ARG A 25 36.21 19.03 -8.29
N CYS A 26 35.46 18.56 -7.30
CA CYS A 26 34.26 17.76 -7.56
C CYS A 26 33.17 18.61 -8.22
N ARG A 27 32.49 18.08 -9.25
CA ARG A 27 31.37 18.78 -9.90
C ARG A 27 30.12 18.87 -9.02
N ARG A 28 29.90 17.90 -8.13
CA ARG A 28 28.71 17.83 -7.24
C ARG A 28 28.89 18.63 -5.96
N THR A 29 30.10 18.60 -5.41
CA THR A 29 30.48 19.34 -4.21
C THR A 29 31.75 20.15 -4.49
N PRO A 30 31.62 21.34 -5.12
CA PRO A 30 32.77 22.16 -5.54
C PRO A 30 33.69 22.61 -4.40
N SER A 31 33.23 22.51 -3.14
CA SER A 31 34.03 22.76 -1.93
C SER A 31 35.05 21.67 -1.62
N VAL A 32 34.95 20.50 -2.25
CA VAL A 32 35.87 19.38 -2.03
C VAL A 32 36.91 19.32 -3.15
N GLU A 33 38.18 19.47 -2.76
CA GLU A 33 39.33 19.38 -3.65
C GLU A 33 40.09 18.07 -3.41
N VAL A 34 40.43 17.35 -4.50
CA VAL A 34 41.28 16.16 -4.47
C VAL A 34 42.59 16.48 -5.17
N ILE A 35 43.71 16.38 -4.46
CA ILE A 35 45.03 16.79 -4.94
C ILE A 35 45.85 15.57 -5.35
N ARG A 36 46.60 15.68 -6.46
CA ARG A 36 47.52 14.64 -6.94
C ARG A 36 48.87 15.25 -7.30
N ALA A 37 49.96 14.55 -6.97
CA ALA A 37 51.29 14.93 -7.46
C ALA A 37 51.45 14.56 -8.94
N ARG A 38 52.28 15.29 -9.68
CA ARG A 38 52.50 15.04 -11.12
C ARG A 38 53.04 13.65 -11.45
N HIS A 39 53.82 13.06 -10.54
CA HIS A 39 54.41 11.72 -10.69
C HIS A 39 53.51 10.58 -10.17
N ASP A 40 52.31 10.89 -9.70
CA ASP A 40 51.33 9.87 -9.30
C ASP A 40 50.61 9.33 -10.54
N GLU A 41 50.76 8.05 -10.80
CA GLU A 41 50.09 7.34 -11.91
C GLU A 41 48.77 6.67 -11.48
N SER A 42 48.46 6.63 -10.17
CA SER A 42 47.27 5.97 -9.61
C SER A 42 46.05 6.90 -9.52
N THR A 43 44.89 6.44 -9.98
CA THR A 43 43.62 7.18 -9.81
C THR A 43 42.85 6.78 -8.53
N SER A 44 43.52 6.12 -7.58
CA SER A 44 42.87 5.52 -6.40
C SER A 44 42.21 6.56 -5.47
N ASN A 45 42.82 7.73 -5.27
CA ASN A 45 42.25 8.80 -4.45
C ASN A 45 41.00 9.43 -5.08
N LEU A 46 41.01 9.63 -6.41
CA LEU A 46 39.87 10.12 -7.18
C LEU A 46 38.72 9.10 -7.14
N ASN A 47 39.01 7.82 -7.36
CA ASN A 47 38.02 6.74 -7.24
C ASN A 47 37.39 6.69 -5.84
N ARG A 48 38.20 6.80 -4.79
CA ARG A 48 37.71 6.80 -3.41
C ARG A 48 36.77 7.97 -3.13
N HIS A 49 37.07 9.14 -3.70
CA HIS A 49 36.16 10.28 -3.63
C HIS A 49 34.85 9.99 -4.37
N VAL A 50 34.91 9.50 -5.61
CA VAL A 50 33.72 9.17 -6.42
C VAL A 50 32.83 8.15 -5.71
N GLN A 51 33.40 7.10 -5.10
CA GLN A 51 32.63 6.11 -4.33
C GLN A 51 31.91 6.70 -3.11
N ARG A 52 32.48 7.74 -2.48
CA ARG A 52 31.82 8.43 -1.36
C ARG A 52 30.80 9.47 -1.82
N CYS A 53 31.09 10.19 -2.90
CA CYS A 53 30.22 11.23 -3.45
C CYS A 53 29.00 10.63 -4.17
N THR A 54 29.17 9.44 -4.75
CA THR A 54 28.15 8.62 -5.39
C THR A 54 28.31 7.20 -4.90
N PRO A 55 27.77 6.87 -3.71
CA PRO A 55 27.73 5.49 -3.27
C PRO A 55 27.02 4.65 -4.34
N PRO A 56 27.58 3.50 -4.74
CA PRO A 56 26.92 2.61 -5.66
C PRO A 56 25.61 2.16 -5.01
N VAL A 57 24.49 2.65 -5.56
CA VAL A 57 23.17 2.29 -5.10
C VAL A 57 22.84 0.93 -5.72
N ASP A 58 22.73 -0.11 -4.90
CA ASP A 58 22.21 -1.40 -5.35
C ASP A 58 20.70 -1.24 -5.62
N PRO A 59 20.23 -1.40 -6.87
CA PRO A 59 18.81 -1.32 -7.21
C PRO A 59 17.96 -2.31 -6.41
N ALA A 60 18.53 -3.46 -6.02
CA ALA A 60 17.85 -4.47 -5.23
C ALA A 60 17.60 -4.00 -3.79
N GLN A 61 18.55 -3.29 -3.17
CA GLN A 61 18.39 -2.74 -1.83
C GLN A 61 17.36 -1.61 -1.79
N VAL A 62 17.35 -0.73 -2.80
CA VAL A 62 16.34 0.33 -2.90
C VAL A 62 14.94 -0.27 -3.06
N LYS A 63 14.80 -1.25 -3.97
CA LYS A 63 13.52 -1.96 -4.18
C LYS A 63 13.07 -2.73 -2.93
N ALA A 64 13.99 -3.36 -2.20
CA ALA A 64 13.70 -4.04 -0.94
C ALA A 64 13.29 -3.06 0.17
N MET A 65 13.92 -1.89 0.23
CA MET A 65 13.58 -0.84 1.20
C MET A 65 12.19 -0.24 0.92
N TYR A 66 11.84 0.00 -0.36
CA TYR A 66 10.47 0.37 -0.75
C TYR A 66 9.46 -0.74 -0.38
N LYS A 67 9.82 -2.01 -0.60
CA LYS A 67 8.94 -3.15 -0.28
C LYS A 67 8.73 -3.33 1.23
N TYR A 68 9.71 -2.99 2.07
CA TYR A 68 9.62 -3.05 3.52
C TYR A 68 8.95 -1.82 4.16
N ALA A 69 9.07 -0.63 3.55
CA ALA A 69 8.45 0.59 4.05
C ALA A 69 6.91 0.56 3.94
N HIS A 70 6.36 -0.16 2.96
CA HIS A 70 4.91 -0.34 2.76
C HIS A 70 4.32 -1.43 3.65
N GLY A 71 4.61 -1.42 4.96
CA GLY A 71 4.07 -2.39 5.92
C GLY A 71 2.62 -2.79 5.60
N VAL A 72 2.41 -4.09 5.37
CA VAL A 72 1.24 -4.76 4.75
C VAL A 72 1.35 -4.89 3.22
N THR A 73 1.75 -6.08 2.77
CA THR A 73 1.55 -6.52 1.39
C THR A 73 0.06 -6.44 1.07
N TYR A 74 -0.29 -5.57 0.12
CA TYR A 74 -1.65 -5.47 -0.37
C TYR A 74 -2.12 -6.83 -0.92
N ASP A 75 -3.32 -7.21 -0.50
CA ASP A 75 -4.01 -8.39 -1.00
C ASP A 75 -5.37 -7.94 -1.57
N PRO A 76 -5.62 -8.14 -2.87
CA PRO A 76 -6.84 -7.69 -3.52
C PRO A 76 -8.10 -8.35 -2.96
N VAL A 77 -8.00 -9.60 -2.48
CA VAL A 77 -9.12 -10.32 -1.86
C VAL A 77 -9.43 -9.71 -0.50
N VAL A 78 -8.41 -9.42 0.30
CA VAL A 78 -8.59 -8.76 1.62
C VAL A 78 -9.16 -7.35 1.45
N HIS A 79 -8.65 -6.58 0.48
CA HIS A 79 -9.17 -5.26 0.15
C HIS A 79 -10.66 -5.34 -0.19
N ARG A 80 -11.04 -6.26 -1.08
CA ARG A 80 -12.43 -6.49 -1.49
C ARG A 80 -13.35 -6.83 -0.32
N VAL A 81 -12.98 -7.80 0.52
CA VAL A 81 -13.78 -8.20 1.69
C VAL A 81 -13.95 -7.05 2.68
N LYS A 82 -12.88 -6.28 2.96
CA LYS A 82 -12.94 -5.12 3.85
C LYS A 82 -13.88 -4.04 3.31
N SER A 83 -13.82 -3.76 2.01
CA SER A 83 -14.71 -2.79 1.33
C SER A 83 -16.17 -3.22 1.41
N VAL A 84 -16.47 -4.50 1.17
CA VAL A 84 -17.83 -5.06 1.31
C VAL A 84 -18.33 -4.95 2.76
N LEU A 85 -17.51 -5.32 3.75
CA LEU A 85 -17.87 -5.21 5.17
C LEU A 85 -18.11 -3.75 5.59
N TRP A 86 -17.29 -2.81 5.11
CA TRP A 86 -17.47 -1.39 5.37
C TRP A 86 -18.81 -0.89 4.82
N ILE A 87 -19.15 -1.25 3.58
CA ILE A 87 -20.42 -0.88 2.95
C ILE A 87 -21.61 -1.42 3.76
N VAL A 88 -21.61 -2.71 4.07
CA VAL A 88 -22.71 -3.37 4.78
C VAL A 88 -22.88 -2.77 6.18
N ARG A 89 -21.79 -2.62 6.95
CA ARG A 89 -21.85 -2.09 8.33
C ARG A 89 -22.26 -0.63 8.39
N ARG A 90 -21.96 0.15 7.35
CA ARG A 90 -22.28 1.59 7.30
C ARG A 90 -23.49 1.91 6.43
N ARG A 91 -24.20 0.89 5.93
CA ARG A 91 -25.40 1.02 5.08
C ARG A 91 -25.17 1.93 3.86
N ARG A 92 -24.00 1.80 3.23
CA ARG A 92 -23.64 2.62 2.07
C ARG A 92 -24.23 2.05 0.78
N PRO A 93 -24.53 2.88 -0.23
CA PRO A 93 -24.85 2.38 -1.56
C PRO A 93 -23.70 1.56 -2.14
N PHE A 94 -24.01 0.48 -2.88
CA PHE A 94 -22.97 -0.36 -3.49
C PHE A 94 -22.14 0.36 -4.55
N SER A 95 -22.72 1.39 -5.18
CA SER A 95 -22.05 2.19 -6.21
C SER A 95 -20.96 3.11 -5.68
N ILE A 96 -20.83 3.30 -4.36
CA ILE A 96 -19.83 4.22 -3.80
C ILE A 96 -18.38 3.85 -4.19
N LEU A 97 -18.08 2.57 -4.44
CA LEU A 97 -16.74 2.13 -4.90
C LEU A 97 -16.49 2.42 -6.38
N GLU A 98 -17.50 2.88 -7.10
CA GLU A 98 -17.41 3.32 -8.49
C GLU A 98 -17.20 4.83 -8.62
N ASP A 99 -17.26 5.57 -7.50
CA ASP A 99 -17.00 7.00 -7.48
C ASP A 99 -15.52 7.26 -7.86
N PRO A 100 -15.25 8.10 -8.88
CA PRO A 100 -13.89 8.36 -9.36
C PRO A 100 -12.94 8.86 -8.26
N GLU A 101 -13.43 9.74 -7.38
CA GLU A 101 -12.65 10.33 -6.28
C GLU A 101 -12.20 9.27 -5.27
N LEU A 102 -13.03 8.27 -4.99
CA LEU A 102 -12.68 7.20 -4.06
C LEU A 102 -11.65 6.25 -4.67
N ARG A 103 -11.75 5.97 -5.98
CA ARG A 103 -10.77 5.17 -6.71
C ARG A 103 -9.42 5.88 -6.79
N ASP A 104 -9.43 7.18 -7.02
CA ASP A 104 -8.22 8.02 -7.03
C ASP A 104 -7.51 7.93 -5.66
N ILE A 105 -8.26 8.09 -4.55
CA ILE A 105 -7.72 7.91 -3.20
C ILE A 105 -7.12 6.50 -3.00
N PHE A 106 -7.76 5.44 -3.50
CA PHE A 106 -7.19 4.09 -3.39
C PHE A 106 -5.93 3.92 -4.24
N GLY A 107 -5.88 4.50 -5.44
CA GLY A 107 -4.70 4.50 -6.31
C GLY A 107 -3.52 5.26 -5.71
N ASP A 108 -3.77 6.41 -5.08
CA ASP A 108 -2.76 7.21 -4.37
C ASP A 108 -2.14 6.43 -3.20
N LEU A 109 -2.95 5.66 -2.48
CA LEU A 109 -2.50 4.83 -1.37
C LEU A 109 -1.81 3.54 -1.84
N ASN A 110 -2.29 2.96 -2.94
CA ASN A 110 -1.71 1.77 -3.54
C ASN A 110 -2.04 1.68 -5.05
N PRO A 111 -1.04 1.81 -5.94
CA PRO A 111 -1.24 1.70 -7.39
C PRO A 111 -1.79 0.35 -7.87
N ASP A 112 -1.62 -0.72 -7.09
CA ASP A 112 -2.14 -2.07 -7.39
C ASP A 112 -3.58 -2.27 -6.87
N ALA A 113 -4.21 -1.24 -6.30
CA ALA A 113 -5.59 -1.30 -5.84
C ALA A 113 -6.54 -1.69 -6.98
N ILE A 114 -7.39 -2.69 -6.73
CA ILE A 114 -8.35 -3.17 -7.73
C ILE A 114 -9.60 -2.29 -7.72
N ASP A 115 -10.16 -2.05 -8.90
CA ASP A 115 -11.48 -1.46 -9.02
C ASP A 115 -12.56 -2.46 -8.61
N ILE A 116 -13.42 -2.04 -7.68
CA ILE A 116 -14.55 -2.84 -7.22
C ILE A 116 -15.84 -2.24 -7.78
N SER A 117 -16.60 -3.04 -8.49
CA SER A 117 -17.91 -2.63 -9.03
C SER A 117 -19.05 -2.94 -8.07
N ARG A 118 -20.17 -2.23 -8.22
CA ARG A 118 -21.40 -2.44 -7.45
C ARG A 118 -21.96 -3.85 -7.59
N SER A 119 -21.77 -4.47 -8.76
CA SER A 119 -22.22 -5.84 -9.04
C SER A 119 -21.35 -6.86 -8.29
N MET A 120 -20.04 -6.62 -8.20
CA MET A 120 -19.14 -7.42 -7.36
C MET A 120 -19.54 -7.33 -5.89
N VAL A 121 -19.77 -6.12 -5.36
CA VAL A 121 -20.25 -5.92 -3.99
C VAL A 121 -21.56 -6.67 -3.78
N SER A 122 -22.54 -6.52 -4.67
CA SER A 122 -23.83 -7.20 -4.53
C SER A 122 -23.69 -8.72 -4.47
N ARG A 123 -22.81 -9.32 -5.28
CA ARG A 123 -22.53 -10.76 -5.24
C ARG A 123 -21.91 -11.17 -3.90
N ASP A 124 -20.91 -10.43 -3.43
CA ASP A 124 -20.20 -10.76 -2.20
C ASP A 124 -21.07 -10.60 -0.96
N VAL A 125 -21.92 -9.58 -0.94
CA VAL A 125 -22.92 -9.42 0.13
C VAL A 125 -23.86 -10.61 0.20
N LYS A 126 -24.32 -11.11 -0.97
CA LYS A 126 -25.18 -12.30 -1.02
C LYS A 126 -24.46 -13.55 -0.52
N GLU A 127 -23.19 -13.73 -0.87
CA GLU A 127 -22.38 -14.85 -0.40
C GLU A 127 -22.14 -14.79 1.11
N ILE A 128 -21.75 -13.63 1.64
CA ILE A 128 -21.60 -13.40 3.08
C ILE A 128 -22.93 -13.64 3.80
N HIS A 129 -24.05 -13.17 3.23
CA HIS A 129 -25.37 -13.40 3.80
C HIS A 129 -25.72 -14.88 3.82
N ALA A 130 -25.50 -15.62 2.73
CA ALA A 130 -25.79 -17.06 2.66
C ALA A 130 -24.96 -17.86 3.68
N LEU A 131 -23.68 -17.54 3.82
CA LEU A 131 -22.82 -18.14 4.86
C LEU A 131 -23.33 -17.80 6.26
N SER A 132 -23.59 -16.52 6.51
CA SER A 132 -24.06 -16.04 7.83
C SER A 132 -25.42 -16.62 8.21
N GLN A 133 -26.31 -16.83 7.24
CA GLN A 133 -27.63 -17.39 7.45
C GLN A 133 -27.56 -18.82 8.01
N VAL A 134 -26.62 -19.65 7.56
CA VAL A 134 -26.43 -21.00 8.10
C VAL A 134 -26.04 -20.93 9.57
N PHE A 135 -25.06 -20.10 9.91
CA PHE A 135 -24.62 -19.91 11.31
C PHE A 135 -25.72 -19.34 12.20
N ILE A 136 -26.47 -18.35 11.72
CA ILE A 136 -27.59 -17.75 12.47
C ILE A 136 -28.71 -18.77 12.64
N ALA A 137 -29.04 -19.55 11.61
CA ALA A 137 -30.05 -20.60 11.71
C ALA A 137 -29.65 -21.65 12.74
N ASP A 138 -28.37 -22.08 12.75
CA ASP A 138 -27.85 -23.01 13.75
C ASP A 138 -27.91 -22.43 15.16
N MET A 139 -27.52 -21.16 15.34
CA MET A 139 -27.60 -20.44 16.62
C MET A 139 -29.05 -20.33 17.13
N LEU A 140 -30.01 -20.08 16.23
CA LEU A 140 -31.43 -19.92 16.57
C LEU A 140 -32.19 -21.25 16.64
N LYS A 141 -31.58 -22.41 16.37
CA LYS A 141 -32.25 -23.70 16.55
C LYS A 141 -32.57 -23.90 18.04
N VAL A 142 -33.85 -23.86 18.38
CA VAL A 142 -34.35 -24.29 19.69
C VAL A 142 -34.32 -25.82 19.69
N CYS A 143 -33.30 -26.41 20.32
CA CYS A 143 -33.22 -27.85 20.50
C CYS A 143 -33.67 -28.21 21.92
N ILE A 144 -34.64 -29.11 22.02
CA ILE A 144 -35.14 -29.63 23.29
C ILE A 144 -34.14 -30.63 23.91
N THR A 145 -33.10 -31.06 23.17
CA THR A 145 -32.30 -32.24 23.52
C THR A 145 -30.78 -32.18 23.30
N SER A 146 -30.15 -31.09 22.80
CA SER A 146 -28.67 -31.07 22.68
C SER A 146 -28.00 -29.69 22.81
N CYS A 147 -26.77 -29.72 23.33
CA CYS A 147 -26.00 -28.62 23.94
C CYS A 147 -25.48 -27.50 23.01
N VAL A 148 -26.10 -27.26 21.84
CA VAL A 148 -25.70 -26.19 20.90
C VAL A 148 -26.85 -25.18 20.65
N ALA A 149 -28.02 -25.41 21.23
CA ALA A 149 -29.22 -24.61 21.01
C ALA A 149 -29.37 -23.36 21.88
N TYR A 150 -30.08 -22.36 21.35
CA TYR A 150 -30.57 -21.23 22.15
C TYR A 150 -31.48 -21.76 23.28
N PRO A 151 -31.13 -21.55 24.57
CA PRO A 151 -31.81 -22.20 25.70
C PRO A 151 -33.16 -21.56 26.07
N GLY A 152 -33.53 -20.46 25.41
CA GLY A 152 -34.73 -19.67 25.72
C GLY A 152 -35.85 -19.80 24.69
N LYS A 153 -36.78 -18.83 24.73
CA LYS A 153 -37.88 -18.70 23.77
C LYS A 153 -37.51 -17.71 22.67
N LEU A 154 -37.92 -18.00 21.45
CA LEU A 154 -37.86 -17.06 20.33
C LEU A 154 -39.19 -16.33 20.21
N HIS A 155 -39.14 -15.01 20.13
CA HIS A 155 -40.32 -14.18 19.85
C HIS A 155 -40.26 -13.70 18.40
N VAL A 156 -41.28 -14.02 17.62
CA VAL A 156 -41.39 -13.57 16.22
C VAL A 156 -42.34 -12.39 16.17
N ALA A 157 -41.87 -11.24 15.69
CA ALA A 157 -42.69 -10.09 15.38
C ALA A 157 -42.82 -9.96 13.85
N ALA A 158 -44.03 -9.66 13.39
CA ALA A 158 -44.31 -9.40 11.99
C ALA A 158 -44.99 -8.03 11.88
N ASP A 159 -44.47 -7.19 10.99
CA ASP A 159 -45.01 -5.86 10.70
C ASP A 159 -45.34 -5.78 9.21
N GLY A 160 -46.60 -5.51 8.89
CA GLY A 160 -47.09 -5.43 7.52
C GLY A 160 -47.51 -3.99 7.20
N TRP A 161 -46.96 -3.42 6.13
CA TRP A 161 -47.31 -2.07 5.69
C TRP A 161 -47.39 -1.97 4.17
N THR A 162 -48.13 -0.98 3.68
CA THR A 162 -48.17 -0.64 2.25
C THR A 162 -47.39 0.65 2.04
N SER A 163 -46.41 0.60 1.15
CA SER A 163 -45.68 1.81 0.73
C SER A 163 -46.57 2.76 -0.08
N PRO A 164 -46.24 4.06 -0.15
CA PRO A 164 -46.95 5.02 -1.00
C PRO A 164 -47.01 4.61 -2.48
N ASN A 165 -46.10 3.74 -2.94
CA ASN A 165 -46.07 3.21 -4.30
C ASN A 165 -47.00 2.00 -4.51
N VAL A 166 -47.93 1.74 -3.58
CA VAL A 166 -48.91 0.62 -3.62
C VAL A 166 -48.23 -0.76 -3.61
N ILE A 167 -47.02 -0.84 -3.06
CA ILE A 167 -46.31 -2.12 -2.82
C ILE A 167 -46.50 -2.49 -1.35
N SER A 168 -47.03 -3.69 -1.11
CA SER A 168 -47.18 -4.27 0.24
C SER A 168 -45.88 -4.96 0.67
N PHE A 169 -45.48 -4.73 1.92
CA PHE A 169 -44.31 -5.31 2.55
C PHE A 169 -44.71 -6.04 3.83
N ILE A 170 -43.93 -7.08 4.16
CA ILE A 170 -43.95 -7.73 5.47
C ILE A 170 -42.52 -7.81 6.00
N GLY A 171 -42.25 -7.14 7.10
CA GLY A 171 -41.04 -7.31 7.89
C GLY A 171 -41.26 -8.40 8.92
N VAL A 172 -40.36 -9.39 8.98
CA VAL A 172 -40.36 -10.42 10.02
C VAL A 172 -39.06 -10.31 10.80
N THR A 173 -39.16 -10.17 12.13
CA THR A 173 -38.01 -10.12 13.04
C THR A 173 -38.11 -11.21 14.09
N VAL A 174 -36.96 -11.81 14.43
CA VAL A 174 -36.83 -12.77 15.52
C VAL A 174 -36.08 -12.10 16.66
N HIS A 175 -36.67 -12.10 17.84
CA HIS A 175 -36.09 -11.61 19.09
C HIS A 175 -35.74 -12.81 19.97
N TYR A 176 -34.51 -12.83 20.46
CA TYR A 176 -33.88 -13.88 21.26
C TYR A 176 -32.89 -13.23 22.22
#